data_AF-A0A166AI64-F1
#
_entry.id   AF-A0A166AI64-F1
#
_cell.length_a   1.000
_cell.length_b   1.000
_cell.length_c   1.000
_cell.angle_alpha   90.00
_cell.angle_beta   90.00
_cell.angle_gamma   90.00
#
_symmetry.space_group_name_H-M   'P 1'
#
loop_
_entity.id
_entity.type
_entity.pdbx_description
1 polymer ?
#
loop_
_entity_poly.entity_id
_entity_poly.type
_entity_poly.pdbx_seq_one_letter_code
_entity_poly.pdbx_strand_id
1 'polypeptide(L)'
;MDKNPYLSLSSAVALLTTTMQNPSKANACAVRLGVAADLIDQAFEARTSIAAKTKLAKSYPELLRAGIQFLTFKQQPPDHVAMMGQLTACSCDFRQTGMRQLHKPSRFRPDGRTQIDTTTLVFDAVATVSNCLVFALADLTQHKFRNANTNEAGDRNWPQGPEDLLPLGPEDSLVGLELWVAAAPLGYIIFKLIGYLSLFYVPFAQEVFKPNFTMALARPIEHLEEAVKFYDGGDPSSLARTHFFTYPVMTIFEFFSNLQRCDTPQFNIMITCRGSWISPVLARLTTIVATLPQEWSKIRLLMVVMSAWANAVIEGGVATARFDRERFTELPSFDAVETAFNEMVDTRKVGCMNIVCGSLPTEAIHSRLCSRCDLVRFCGEKCQKEAWKCAILPHRPFCAVAHSLKESFGADWPQLWTIGFTYAQFQALCRSKAVDTEVVKAIGSTMSALGIRQNVHRDNLKREGESQMERLIRAEREKVQRQKSEAMKASLGGNLMVFDREAGISMMTSGAIR
;
A
#
# COMPACT_ATOMS: atom_id res chain seq x y z
N MET A 1 16.64 -22.81 18.36
CA MET A 1 17.46 -21.81 17.65
C MET A 1 18.40 -21.21 18.67
N ASP A 2 19.68 -21.54 18.59
CA ASP A 2 20.69 -21.00 19.49
C ASP A 2 20.82 -19.50 19.23
N LYS A 3 20.59 -18.69 20.28
CA LYS A 3 20.81 -17.24 20.21
C LYS A 3 22.25 -17.02 19.78
N ASN A 4 22.49 -16.29 18.69
CA ASN A 4 23.84 -15.88 18.30
C ASN A 4 24.45 -15.12 19.50
N PRO A 5 25.42 -15.69 20.24
CA PRO A 5 25.88 -15.10 21.50
C PRO A 5 26.68 -13.82 21.26
N TYR A 6 26.98 -13.50 20.00
CA TYR A 6 27.88 -12.40 19.61
C TYR A 6 27.15 -11.12 19.21
N LEU A 7 25.83 -11.14 18.99
CA LEU A 7 25.07 -9.94 18.61
C LEU A 7 23.69 -9.93 19.29
N SER A 8 23.44 -8.92 20.12
CA SER A 8 22.13 -8.68 20.70
C SER A 8 21.21 -7.94 19.71
N LEU A 9 19.89 -8.00 19.91
CA LEU A 9 18.94 -7.27 19.06
C LEU A 9 19.20 -5.75 19.07
N SER A 10 19.50 -5.16 20.23
CA SER A 10 19.83 -3.73 20.32
C SER A 10 21.14 -3.41 19.58
N SER A 11 22.13 -4.29 19.65
CA SER A 11 23.38 -4.15 18.89
C SER A 11 23.16 -4.27 17.38
N ALA A 12 22.29 -5.17 16.91
CA ALA A 12 21.92 -5.29 15.51
C ALA A 12 21.19 -4.03 15.00
N VAL A 13 20.22 -3.53 15.78
CA VAL A 13 19.53 -2.27 15.48
C VAL A 13 20.53 -1.12 15.40
N ALA A 14 21.39 -0.96 16.41
CA ALA A 14 22.41 0.10 16.43
C ALA A 14 23.38 0.01 15.23
N LEU A 15 23.76 -1.21 14.82
CA LEU A 15 24.61 -1.43 13.65
C LEU A 15 23.94 -0.94 12.36
N LEU A 16 22.67 -1.30 12.13
CA LEU A 16 21.92 -0.83 10.96
C LEU A 16 21.69 0.68 11.01
N THR A 17 21.28 1.22 12.18
CA THR A 17 21.06 2.66 12.36
C THR A 17 22.32 3.46 12.00
N THR A 18 23.47 3.13 12.60
CA THR A 18 24.73 3.85 12.36
C THR A 18 25.22 3.73 10.93
N THR A 19 25.04 2.56 10.31
CA THR A 19 25.37 2.35 8.89
C THR A 19 24.50 3.21 7.98
N MET A 20 23.19 3.24 8.21
CA MET A 20 22.25 3.98 7.36
C MET A 20 22.36 5.51 7.54
N GLN A 21 22.74 5.98 8.73
CA GLN A 21 23.04 7.40 8.95
C GLN A 21 24.24 7.89 8.12
N ASN A 22 25.25 7.04 7.91
CA ASN A 22 26.49 7.41 7.25
C ASN A 22 27.05 6.24 6.41
N PRO A 23 26.40 5.86 5.30
CA PRO A 23 26.78 4.66 4.56
C PRO A 23 28.19 4.75 3.98
N SER A 24 28.64 5.95 3.58
CA SER A 24 29.99 6.19 3.08
C SER A 24 31.10 6.12 4.16
N LYS A 25 30.73 6.03 5.43
CA LYS A 25 31.65 5.87 6.58
C LYS A 25 31.32 4.62 7.39
N ALA A 26 30.50 3.73 6.84
CA ALA A 26 30.06 2.55 7.55
C ALA A 26 31.26 1.62 7.83
N ASN A 27 31.42 1.22 9.09
CA ASN A 27 32.41 0.24 9.52
C ASN A 27 31.88 -1.21 9.42
N ALA A 28 30.73 -1.40 8.77
CA ALA A 28 30.05 -2.68 8.64
C ALA A 28 30.05 -3.12 7.17
N CYS A 29 30.51 -4.34 6.91
CA CYS A 29 30.40 -4.96 5.60
C CYS A 29 29.01 -5.61 5.42
N ALA A 30 28.66 -5.94 4.17
CA ALA A 30 27.41 -6.59 3.79
C ALA A 30 27.07 -7.82 4.64
N VAL A 31 28.07 -8.65 4.99
CA VAL A 31 27.83 -9.84 5.83
C VAL A 31 27.33 -9.47 7.22
N ARG A 32 27.93 -8.45 7.85
CA ARG A 32 27.48 -7.97 9.16
C ARG A 32 26.12 -7.30 9.10
N LEU A 33 25.83 -6.60 7.99
CA LEU A 33 24.49 -6.03 7.75
C LEU A 33 23.44 -7.13 7.61
N GLY A 34 23.72 -8.17 6.82
CA GLY A 34 22.87 -9.34 6.67
C GLY A 34 22.61 -10.06 8.01
N VAL A 35 23.64 -10.28 8.83
CA VAL A 35 23.45 -10.89 10.16
C VAL A 35 22.59 -10.01 11.09
N ALA A 36 22.77 -8.69 11.05
CA ALA A 36 21.94 -7.78 11.84
C ALA A 36 20.49 -7.76 11.35
N ALA A 37 20.28 -7.73 10.04
CA ALA A 37 18.98 -7.84 9.38
C ALA A 37 18.26 -9.14 9.79
N ASP A 38 18.92 -10.29 9.63
CA ASP A 38 18.42 -11.61 10.02
C ASP A 38 17.99 -11.67 11.49
N LEU A 39 18.75 -11.04 12.39
CA LEU A 39 18.42 -11.03 13.82
C LEU A 39 17.18 -10.20 14.12
N ILE A 40 17.00 -9.08 13.42
CA ILE A 40 15.80 -8.23 13.53
C ILE A 40 14.58 -8.96 12.93
N ASP A 41 14.74 -9.60 11.77
CA ASP A 41 13.68 -10.39 11.15
C ASP A 41 13.28 -11.60 12.01
N GLN A 42 14.24 -12.28 12.64
CA GLN A 42 13.96 -13.30 13.66
C GLN A 42 13.16 -12.73 14.84
N ALA A 43 13.50 -11.52 15.29
CA ALA A 43 12.76 -10.87 16.35
C ALA A 43 11.32 -10.53 15.91
N PHE A 44 11.09 -10.21 14.64
CA PHE A 44 9.74 -10.07 14.08
C PHE A 44 9.02 -11.42 13.94
N GLU A 45 9.66 -12.46 13.40
CA GLU A 45 9.11 -13.82 13.25
C GLU A 45 8.68 -14.41 14.59
N ALA A 46 9.45 -14.15 15.66
CA ALA A 46 9.11 -14.55 17.02
C ALA A 46 7.86 -13.85 17.59
N ARG A 47 7.35 -12.80 16.92
CA ARG A 47 6.08 -12.14 17.26
C ARG A 47 4.97 -12.63 16.34
N THR A 48 3.99 -13.32 16.92
CA THR A 48 2.87 -13.91 16.17
C THR A 48 1.86 -12.88 15.68
N SER A 49 1.73 -11.73 16.33
CA SER A 49 0.76 -10.68 15.96
C SER A 49 1.40 -9.48 15.29
N ILE A 50 0.68 -8.85 14.35
CA ILE A 50 1.15 -7.63 13.68
C ILE A 50 1.29 -6.49 14.68
N ALA A 51 0.37 -6.34 15.65
CA ALA A 51 0.50 -5.36 16.73
C ALA A 51 1.82 -5.49 17.51
N ALA A 52 2.27 -6.71 17.81
CA ALA A 52 3.56 -6.92 18.48
C ALA A 52 4.76 -6.60 17.59
N LYS A 53 4.69 -6.90 16.28
CA LYS A 53 5.69 -6.48 15.29
C LYS A 53 5.76 -4.95 15.19
N THR A 54 4.61 -4.30 15.07
CA THR A 54 4.53 -2.83 15.06
C THR A 54 5.06 -2.21 16.34
N LYS A 55 4.77 -2.80 17.51
CA LYS A 55 5.35 -2.34 18.78
C LYS A 55 6.88 -2.43 18.76
N LEU A 56 7.43 -3.55 18.27
CA LEU A 56 8.87 -3.74 18.14
C LEU A 56 9.51 -2.70 17.21
N ALA A 57 8.94 -2.47 16.03
CA ALA A 57 9.44 -1.48 15.08
C ALA A 57 9.46 -0.07 15.70
N LYS A 58 8.39 0.30 16.42
CA LYS A 58 8.26 1.61 17.08
C LYS A 58 9.20 1.81 18.28
N SER A 59 9.75 0.74 18.84
CA SER A 59 10.75 0.83 19.92
C SER A 59 12.11 1.34 19.45
N TYR A 60 12.33 1.51 18.14
CA TYR A 60 13.60 1.95 17.59
C TYR A 60 13.43 3.13 16.61
N PRO A 61 12.93 4.30 17.08
CA PRO A 61 12.65 5.44 16.20
C PRO A 61 13.88 5.96 15.46
N GLU A 62 15.08 5.83 16.04
CA GLU A 62 16.34 6.22 15.38
C GLU A 62 16.67 5.33 14.18
N LEU A 63 16.34 4.03 14.22
CA LEU A 63 16.46 3.16 13.05
C LEU A 63 15.47 3.58 11.96
N LEU A 64 14.24 3.95 12.33
CA LEU A 64 13.23 4.40 11.37
C LEU A 64 13.68 5.69 10.66
N ARG A 65 14.20 6.67 11.40
CA ARG A 65 14.75 7.93 10.84
C ARG A 65 15.93 7.68 9.93
N ALA A 66 16.93 6.94 10.41
CA ALA A 66 18.11 6.60 9.63
C ALA A 66 17.73 5.83 8.36
N GLY A 67 16.84 4.86 8.50
CA GLY A 67 16.35 4.02 7.42
C GLY A 67 15.61 4.80 6.35
N ILE A 68 14.64 5.63 6.73
CA ILE A 68 13.89 6.41 5.74
C ILE A 68 14.80 7.42 5.06
N GLN A 69 15.66 8.13 5.81
CA GLN A 69 16.63 9.07 5.24
C GLN A 69 17.57 8.39 4.24
N PHE A 70 18.09 7.20 4.58
CA PHE A 70 18.96 6.41 3.71
C PHE A 70 18.27 5.99 2.42
N LEU A 71 17.03 5.49 2.51
CA LEU A 71 16.27 4.99 1.37
C LEU A 71 15.78 6.12 0.45
N THR A 72 15.51 7.29 1.01
CA THR A 72 15.02 8.46 0.26
C THR A 72 16.13 9.45 -0.10
N PHE A 73 17.40 9.15 0.20
CA PHE A 73 18.49 10.08 -0.07
C PHE A 73 18.69 10.24 -1.59
N LYS A 74 18.48 11.46 -2.08
CA LYS A 74 18.71 11.80 -3.49
C LYS A 74 20.20 11.87 -3.77
N GLN A 75 20.67 10.98 -4.63
CA GLN A 75 22.06 10.89 -5.06
C GLN A 75 22.14 10.59 -6.55
N GLN A 76 23.28 10.85 -7.18
CA GLN A 76 23.48 10.47 -8.57
C GLN A 76 23.73 8.96 -8.68
N PRO A 77 23.38 8.30 -9.80
CA PRO A 77 23.62 6.87 -9.98
C PRO A 77 25.06 6.42 -9.71
N PRO A 78 26.12 7.15 -10.13
CA PRO A 78 27.50 6.78 -9.79
C PRO A 78 27.78 6.79 -8.29
N ASP A 79 27.23 7.75 -7.55
CA ASP A 79 27.39 7.85 -6.09
C ASP A 79 26.68 6.68 -5.39
N HIS A 80 25.50 6.31 -5.88
CA HIS A 80 24.78 5.12 -5.38
C HIS A 80 25.59 3.83 -5.60
N VAL A 81 26.16 3.66 -6.80
CA VAL A 81 27.02 2.51 -7.12
C VAL A 81 28.27 2.50 -6.23
N ALA A 82 28.92 3.65 -6.01
CA ALA A 82 30.07 3.77 -5.12
C ALA A 82 29.72 3.41 -3.67
N MET A 83 28.59 3.91 -3.16
CA MET A 83 28.05 3.55 -1.85
C MET A 83 27.80 2.04 -1.74
N MET A 84 27.16 1.43 -2.73
CA MET A 84 26.91 -0.01 -2.75
C MET A 84 28.22 -0.83 -2.81
N GLY A 85 29.20 -0.39 -3.60
CA GLY A 85 30.54 -0.98 -3.64
C GLY A 85 31.23 -0.95 -2.27
N GLN A 86 31.08 0.14 -1.52
CA GLN A 86 31.62 0.24 -0.17
C GLN A 86 30.91 -0.67 0.83
N LEU A 87 29.56 -0.73 0.79
CA LEU A 87 28.79 -1.59 1.68
C LEU A 87 29.04 -3.08 1.41
N THR A 88 29.33 -3.45 0.17
CA THR A 88 29.63 -4.83 -0.23
C THR A 88 31.06 -5.25 0.07
N ALA A 89 32.01 -4.31 0.12
CA ALA A 89 33.40 -4.58 0.47
C ALA A 89 33.56 -4.95 1.96
N CYS A 90 34.33 -6.02 2.23
CA CYS A 90 34.65 -6.40 3.60
C CYS A 90 36.02 -5.87 4.04
N SER A 91 35.98 -4.90 4.95
CA SER A 91 37.18 -4.33 5.61
C SER A 91 37.24 -4.67 7.10
N CYS A 92 36.56 -5.72 7.54
CA CYS A 92 36.50 -6.08 8.96
C CYS A 92 37.82 -6.67 9.46
N ASP A 93 38.26 -6.26 10.65
CA ASP A 93 39.41 -6.86 11.32
C ASP A 93 39.03 -8.21 11.95
N PHE A 94 39.38 -9.31 11.26
CA PHE A 94 39.14 -10.67 11.73
C PHE A 94 39.97 -11.08 12.96
N ARG A 95 40.87 -10.21 13.45
CA ARG A 95 41.55 -10.38 14.75
C ARG A 95 40.65 -10.00 15.92
N GLN A 96 39.61 -9.18 15.70
CA GLN A 96 38.63 -8.85 16.74
C GLN A 96 37.85 -10.10 17.16
N THR A 97 37.73 -10.30 18.47
CA THR A 97 37.01 -11.43 19.06
C THR A 97 35.56 -11.49 18.54
N GLY A 98 35.14 -12.66 18.05
CA GLY A 98 33.79 -12.87 17.52
C GLY A 98 33.58 -12.40 16.08
N MET A 99 34.50 -11.64 15.46
CA MET A 99 34.31 -11.12 14.10
C MET A 99 34.17 -12.23 13.06
N ARG A 100 34.99 -13.29 13.16
CA ARG A 100 34.85 -14.50 12.31
C ARG A 100 33.47 -15.14 12.43
N GLN A 101 32.85 -15.06 13.60
CA GLN A 101 31.58 -15.72 13.88
C GLN A 101 30.41 -14.91 13.33
N LEU A 102 30.54 -13.57 13.32
CA LEU A 102 29.63 -12.68 12.60
C LEU A 102 29.72 -12.81 11.07
N HIS A 103 30.77 -13.45 10.56
CA HIS A 103 30.92 -13.75 9.13
C HIS A 103 30.53 -15.20 8.77
N LYS A 104 30.16 -16.01 9.76
CA LYS A 104 29.57 -17.31 9.47
C LYS A 104 28.10 -17.09 9.11
N PRO A 105 27.59 -17.72 8.04
CA PRO A 105 26.17 -17.68 7.72
C PRO A 105 25.34 -18.04 8.95
N SER A 106 24.47 -17.11 9.38
CA SER A 106 23.62 -17.26 10.58
C SER A 106 22.59 -18.38 10.41
N ARG A 107 22.20 -18.64 9.16
CA ARG A 107 21.27 -19.67 8.72
C ARG A 107 21.90 -20.42 7.55
N PHE A 108 21.84 -21.75 7.61
CA PHE A 108 21.81 -22.50 6.36
C PHE A 108 20.50 -22.11 5.68
N ARG A 109 20.58 -21.40 4.55
CA ARG A 109 19.37 -21.13 3.79
C ARG A 109 18.83 -22.47 3.28
N PRO A 110 17.50 -22.67 3.28
CA PRO A 110 16.89 -23.90 2.81
C PRO A 110 17.24 -24.26 1.35
N ASP A 111 17.78 -23.33 0.56
CA ASP A 111 18.25 -23.56 -0.82
C ASP A 111 19.60 -24.28 -0.90
N GLY A 112 20.25 -24.53 0.24
CA GLY A 112 21.57 -25.14 0.28
C GLY A 112 22.69 -24.26 -0.29
N ARG A 113 22.41 -22.99 -0.65
CA ARG A 113 23.45 -22.07 -1.11
C ARG A 113 24.31 -21.66 0.08
N THR A 114 25.59 -22.01 0.02
CA THR A 114 26.57 -21.68 1.06
C THR A 114 27.17 -20.29 0.89
N GLN A 115 27.03 -19.69 -0.30
CA GLN A 115 27.46 -18.34 -0.60
C GLN A 115 26.28 -17.51 -1.06
N ILE A 116 25.98 -16.46 -0.30
CA ILE A 116 25.03 -15.42 -0.67
C ILE A 116 25.86 -14.27 -1.22
N ASP A 117 25.49 -13.78 -2.40
CA ASP A 117 26.11 -12.59 -2.96
C ASP A 117 25.98 -11.40 -1.99
N THR A 118 27.05 -10.62 -1.85
CA THR A 118 27.10 -9.51 -0.89
C THR A 118 26.07 -8.44 -1.16
N THR A 119 25.68 -8.22 -2.42
CA THR A 119 24.61 -7.27 -2.77
C THR A 119 23.28 -7.73 -2.20
N THR A 120 22.98 -9.03 -2.30
CA THR A 120 21.77 -9.63 -1.70
C THR A 120 21.70 -9.38 -0.19
N LEU A 121 22.82 -9.47 0.54
CA LEU A 121 22.85 -9.20 2.00
C LEU A 121 22.59 -7.73 2.34
N VAL A 122 23.01 -6.79 1.48
CA VAL A 122 22.62 -5.37 1.63
C VAL A 122 21.12 -5.19 1.38
N PHE A 123 20.57 -5.87 0.37
CA PHE A 123 19.14 -5.85 0.08
C PHE A 123 18.30 -6.50 1.19
N ASP A 124 18.81 -7.54 1.85
CA ASP A 124 18.16 -8.12 3.03
C ASP A 124 18.05 -7.07 4.15
N ALA A 125 19.12 -6.31 4.43
CA ALA A 125 19.09 -5.22 5.41
C ALA A 125 18.12 -4.09 5.02
N VAL A 126 18.07 -3.74 3.73
CA VAL A 126 17.10 -2.78 3.17
C VAL A 126 15.66 -3.31 3.33
N ALA A 127 15.44 -4.60 3.13
CA ALA A 127 14.14 -5.25 3.29
C ALA A 127 13.66 -5.21 4.75
N THR A 128 14.53 -5.58 5.68
CA THR A 128 14.26 -5.52 7.12
C THR A 128 13.86 -4.11 7.55
N VAL A 129 14.62 -3.09 7.14
CA VAL A 129 14.33 -1.69 7.51
C VAL A 129 13.06 -1.18 6.81
N SER A 130 12.85 -1.55 5.56
CA SER A 130 11.59 -1.28 4.85
C SER A 130 10.39 -1.88 5.59
N ASN A 131 10.52 -3.11 6.09
CA ASN A 131 9.49 -3.75 6.90
C ASN A 131 9.27 -3.04 8.25
N CYS A 132 10.34 -2.59 8.93
CA CYS A 132 10.22 -1.76 10.14
C CYS A 132 9.38 -0.49 9.87
N LEU A 133 9.67 0.21 8.77
CA LEU A 133 8.94 1.40 8.34
C LEU A 133 7.47 1.09 8.04
N VAL A 134 7.22 0.06 7.24
CA VAL A 134 5.86 -0.42 6.91
C VAL A 134 5.07 -0.74 8.18
N PHE A 135 5.64 -1.49 9.13
CA PHE A 135 4.97 -1.81 10.39
C PHE A 135 4.72 -0.57 11.26
N ALA A 136 5.62 0.41 11.25
CA ALA A 136 5.45 1.66 11.97
C ALA A 136 4.29 2.50 11.38
N LEU A 137 4.16 2.52 10.05
CA LEU A 137 3.11 3.25 9.32
C LEU A 137 1.74 2.56 9.33
N ALA A 138 1.68 1.23 9.32
CA ALA A 138 0.43 0.46 9.19
C ALA A 138 -0.63 0.73 10.29
N ASP A 139 -0.19 1.23 11.45
CA ASP A 139 -1.05 1.61 12.58
C ASP A 139 -1.58 3.04 12.51
N LEU A 140 -0.94 3.87 11.70
CA LEU A 140 -1.23 5.29 11.71
C LEU A 140 -2.48 5.55 10.89
N THR A 141 -3.27 6.50 11.38
CA THR A 141 -4.32 7.10 10.57
C THR A 141 -3.62 7.89 9.45
N GLN A 142 -4.16 7.82 8.23
CA GLN A 142 -3.63 8.54 7.08
C GLN A 142 -3.44 10.02 7.45
N HIS A 143 -2.29 10.60 7.08
CA HIS A 143 -1.90 11.97 7.40
C HIS A 143 -1.77 12.34 8.88
N LYS A 144 -1.92 11.39 9.80
CA LYS A 144 -1.82 11.67 11.23
C LYS A 144 -0.40 11.41 11.74
N PHE A 145 0.37 12.49 11.81
CA PHE A 145 1.67 12.48 12.46
C PHE A 145 1.53 12.45 13.99
N ARG A 146 2.59 12.01 14.65
CA ARG A 146 2.62 11.93 16.12
C ARG A 146 2.92 13.31 16.67
N ASN A 147 2.20 13.69 17.72
CA ASN A 147 2.45 14.95 18.41
C ASN A 147 3.89 15.02 18.89
N ALA A 148 4.52 16.17 18.71
CA ALA A 148 5.86 16.46 19.19
C ALA A 148 5.95 16.59 20.72
N ASN A 149 4.84 16.38 21.45
CA ASN A 149 4.81 16.48 22.91
C ASN A 149 5.90 15.57 23.48
N THR A 150 6.97 16.23 23.91
CA THR A 150 8.15 15.67 24.52
C THR A 150 7.73 15.01 25.80
N ASN A 151 7.58 13.70 25.80
CA ASN A 151 7.81 12.98 27.04
C ASN A 151 9.20 13.40 27.51
N GLU A 152 9.33 13.81 28.77
CA GLU A 152 10.59 14.32 29.37
C GLU A 152 11.77 13.36 29.19
N ALA A 153 11.49 12.08 28.90
CA ALA A 153 12.46 11.03 28.60
C ALA A 153 13.15 11.13 27.22
N GLY A 154 12.83 12.12 26.38
CA GLY A 154 13.53 12.33 25.10
C GLY A 154 13.19 11.31 23.99
N ASP A 155 12.37 10.30 24.25
CA ASP A 155 11.93 9.31 23.27
C ASP A 155 10.96 9.95 22.26
N ARG A 156 11.51 10.44 21.14
CA ARG A 156 10.74 11.02 20.05
C ARG A 156 10.17 9.91 19.18
N ASN A 157 8.89 9.62 19.36
CA ASN A 157 8.16 8.72 18.46
C ASN A 157 8.27 9.16 16.98
N TRP A 158 8.27 8.21 16.04
CA TRP A 158 8.30 8.47 14.59
C TRP A 158 6.97 8.06 13.91
N PRO A 159 6.50 8.77 12.87
CA PRO A 159 6.96 10.07 12.36
C PRO A 159 6.29 11.25 13.09
N GLN A 160 7.02 12.34 13.32
CA GLN A 160 6.50 13.57 13.96
C GLN A 160 5.92 14.59 12.98
N GLY A 161 6.30 14.52 11.71
CA GLY A 161 5.87 15.44 10.66
C GLY A 161 6.29 14.93 9.28
N PRO A 162 5.87 15.61 8.21
CA PRO A 162 6.30 15.30 6.85
C PRO A 162 7.82 15.21 6.67
N GLU A 163 8.58 16.05 7.37
CA GLU A 163 10.04 16.15 7.31
C GLU A 163 10.73 14.98 8.04
N ASP A 164 10.05 14.36 9.00
CA ASP A 164 10.52 13.12 9.65
C ASP A 164 10.22 11.90 8.76
N LEU A 165 9.15 11.96 7.96
CA LEU A 165 8.75 10.91 7.03
C LEU A 165 9.52 10.96 5.71
N LEU A 166 9.71 12.13 5.13
CA LEU A 166 10.34 12.36 3.83
C LEU A 166 11.23 13.61 3.95
N PRO A 167 12.45 13.47 4.51
CA PRO A 167 13.30 14.61 4.88
C PRO A 167 13.67 15.54 3.72
N LEU A 168 13.65 15.04 2.48
CA LEU A 168 13.95 15.81 1.27
C LEU A 168 12.68 16.25 0.52
N GLY A 169 11.51 15.99 1.10
CA GLY A 169 10.22 16.18 0.44
C GLY A 169 9.85 15.04 -0.51
N PRO A 170 8.58 14.99 -0.98
CA PRO A 170 8.06 13.88 -1.77
C PRO A 170 8.80 13.57 -3.07
N GLU A 171 9.12 14.59 -3.87
CA GLU A 171 9.74 14.45 -5.19
C GLU A 171 11.16 13.87 -5.08
N ASP A 172 12.02 14.49 -4.29
CA ASP A 172 13.40 14.06 -4.12
C ASP A 172 13.49 12.70 -3.42
N SER A 173 12.56 12.41 -2.51
CA SER A 173 12.46 11.09 -1.88
C SER A 173 12.12 9.99 -2.90
N LEU A 174 11.26 10.29 -3.86
CA LEU A 174 10.91 9.34 -4.93
C LEU A 174 12.12 9.03 -5.82
N VAL A 175 12.94 10.06 -6.14
CA VAL A 175 14.20 9.88 -6.89
C VAL A 175 15.18 9.00 -6.12
N GLY A 176 15.32 9.19 -4.80
CA GLY A 176 16.15 8.32 -3.95
C GLY A 176 15.67 6.86 -3.97
N LEU A 177 14.36 6.65 -3.82
CA LEU A 177 13.74 5.30 -3.88
C LEU A 177 13.87 4.66 -5.27
N GLU A 178 13.92 5.46 -6.35
CA GLU A 178 14.09 4.95 -7.71
C GLU A 178 15.43 4.22 -7.90
N LEU A 179 16.49 4.68 -7.24
CA LEU A 179 17.80 4.04 -7.31
C LEU A 179 17.77 2.61 -6.76
N TRP A 180 16.98 2.38 -5.71
CA TRP A 180 16.84 1.07 -5.10
C TRP A 180 15.97 0.11 -5.92
N VAL A 181 14.89 0.60 -6.54
CA VAL A 181 14.05 -0.25 -7.40
C VAL A 181 14.74 -0.63 -8.71
N ALA A 182 15.72 0.16 -9.17
CA ALA A 182 16.44 -0.12 -10.43
C ALA A 182 17.29 -1.41 -10.37
N ALA A 183 17.57 -1.95 -9.19
CA ALA A 183 18.39 -3.14 -9.00
C ALA A 183 17.59 -4.45 -9.16
N ALA A 184 17.06 -4.73 -10.36
CA ALA A 184 16.42 -6.03 -10.63
C ALA A 184 17.41 -7.20 -10.47
N PRO A 185 16.99 -8.36 -9.91
CA PRO A 185 15.63 -8.69 -9.46
C PRO A 185 15.37 -8.40 -7.98
N LEU A 186 16.22 -7.65 -7.27
CA LEU A 186 16.12 -7.44 -5.82
C LEU A 186 15.31 -6.18 -5.43
N GLY A 187 15.25 -5.19 -6.33
CA GLY A 187 14.62 -3.90 -6.09
C GLY A 187 13.12 -3.93 -5.79
N TYR A 188 12.41 -5.03 -6.08
CA TYR A 188 10.96 -5.14 -5.87
C TYR A 188 10.53 -4.90 -4.42
N ILE A 189 11.42 -5.19 -3.46
CA ILE A 189 11.17 -5.09 -2.02
C ILE A 189 10.75 -3.66 -1.62
N ILE A 190 11.26 -2.66 -2.33
CA ILE A 190 10.98 -1.24 -2.05
C ILE A 190 9.55 -0.85 -2.42
N PHE A 191 8.91 -1.53 -3.39
CA PHE A 191 7.53 -1.21 -3.78
C PHE A 191 6.54 -1.35 -2.62
N LYS A 192 6.81 -2.27 -1.69
CA LYS A 192 6.01 -2.36 -0.46
C LYS A 192 6.08 -1.05 0.33
N LEU A 193 7.28 -0.57 0.61
CA LEU A 193 7.47 0.70 1.33
C LEU A 193 6.82 1.87 0.59
N ILE A 194 7.02 1.99 -0.73
CA ILE A 194 6.41 3.04 -1.55
C ILE A 194 4.89 3.00 -1.41
N GLY A 195 4.27 1.83 -1.54
CA GLY A 195 2.82 1.68 -1.40
C GLY A 195 2.29 2.13 -0.05
N TYR A 196 2.99 1.79 1.04
CA TYR A 196 2.62 2.23 2.39
C TYR A 196 2.85 3.73 2.61
N LEU A 197 3.92 4.31 2.04
CA LEU A 197 4.14 5.75 2.05
C LEU A 197 3.03 6.49 1.28
N SER A 198 2.63 5.98 0.11
CA SER A 198 1.54 6.54 -0.69
C SER A 198 0.20 6.45 0.03
N LEU A 199 -0.08 5.33 0.72
CA LEU A 199 -1.29 5.20 1.54
C LEU A 199 -1.28 6.15 2.72
N PHE A 200 -0.15 6.32 3.40
CA PHE A 200 -0.06 7.17 4.58
C PHE A 200 -0.04 8.68 4.24
N TYR A 201 0.63 9.07 3.15
CA TYR A 201 0.91 10.46 2.81
C TYR A 201 0.56 10.78 1.34
N VAL A 202 -0.66 11.29 1.10
CA VAL A 202 -1.20 11.67 -0.21
C VAL A 202 -0.27 12.53 -1.08
N PRO A 203 0.47 13.56 -0.59
CA PRO A 203 1.42 14.28 -1.45
C PRO A 203 2.47 13.37 -2.07
N PHE A 204 2.93 12.35 -1.34
CA PHE A 204 3.83 11.35 -1.92
C PHE A 204 3.13 10.43 -2.93
N ALA A 205 1.86 10.05 -2.70
CA ALA A 205 1.09 9.33 -3.71
C ALA A 205 0.97 10.13 -5.02
N GLN A 206 0.75 11.45 -4.94
CA GLN A 206 0.67 12.33 -6.11
C GLN A 206 1.98 12.36 -6.90
N GLU A 207 3.12 12.38 -6.20
CA GLU A 207 4.43 12.26 -6.83
C GLU A 207 4.62 10.92 -7.55
N VAL A 208 4.19 9.82 -6.93
CA VAL A 208 4.26 8.49 -7.56
C VAL A 208 3.45 8.46 -8.87
N PHE A 209 2.32 9.19 -8.92
CA PHE A 209 1.48 9.33 -10.12
C PHE A 209 1.96 10.39 -11.13
N LYS A 210 3.09 11.09 -10.91
CA LYS A 210 3.60 12.10 -11.85
C LYS A 210 3.76 11.54 -13.28
N PRO A 211 3.65 12.40 -14.31
CA PRO A 211 3.59 11.99 -15.71
C PRO A 211 4.85 11.19 -16.10
N ASN A 212 4.62 10.10 -16.85
CA ASN A 212 5.52 9.02 -17.30
C ASN A 212 5.29 7.69 -16.59
N PHE A 213 4.73 7.70 -15.38
CA PHE A 213 4.38 6.49 -14.61
C PHE A 213 5.58 5.52 -14.42
N THR A 214 6.81 6.04 -14.44
CA THR A 214 8.01 5.20 -14.37
C THR A 214 8.01 4.38 -13.08
N MET A 215 7.85 5.04 -11.93
CA MET A 215 7.81 4.36 -10.63
C MET A 215 6.49 3.61 -10.41
N ALA A 216 5.36 4.21 -10.79
CA ALA A 216 4.03 3.64 -10.52
C ALA A 216 3.70 2.41 -11.38
N LEU A 217 4.32 2.26 -12.56
CA LEU A 217 4.00 1.17 -13.48
C LEU A 217 5.23 0.61 -14.20
N ALA A 218 6.12 1.45 -14.75
CA ALA A 218 7.16 0.94 -15.63
C ALA A 218 8.11 -0.04 -14.92
N ARG A 219 8.71 0.41 -13.80
CA ARG A 219 9.61 -0.41 -12.98
C ARG A 219 8.92 -1.66 -12.42
N PRO A 220 7.73 -1.61 -11.81
CA PRO A 220 7.05 -2.82 -11.35
C PRO A 220 6.85 -3.85 -12.47
N ILE A 221 6.46 -3.42 -13.67
CA ILE A 221 6.26 -4.34 -14.80
C ILE A 221 7.57 -4.99 -15.26
N GLU A 222 8.69 -4.25 -15.27
CA GLU A 222 10.03 -4.82 -15.55
C GLU A 222 10.37 -5.95 -14.55
N HIS A 223 10.13 -5.74 -13.25
CA HIS A 223 10.34 -6.78 -12.23
C HIS A 223 9.39 -7.98 -12.40
N LEU A 224 8.14 -7.75 -12.78
CA LEU A 224 7.20 -8.82 -13.09
C LEU A 224 7.61 -9.62 -14.33
N GLU A 225 8.16 -8.96 -15.35
CA GLU A 225 8.68 -9.61 -16.54
C GLU A 225 9.87 -10.52 -16.21
N GLU A 226 10.82 -10.05 -15.39
CA GLU A 226 11.93 -10.87 -14.90
C GLU A 226 11.46 -12.04 -14.04
N ALA A 227 10.45 -11.84 -13.19
CA ALA A 227 9.84 -12.91 -12.41
C ALA A 227 9.20 -13.99 -13.32
N VAL A 228 8.51 -13.57 -14.40
CA VAL A 228 7.95 -14.47 -15.41
C VAL A 228 9.05 -15.25 -16.13
N LYS A 229 10.11 -14.58 -16.60
CA LYS A 229 11.26 -15.23 -17.24
C LYS A 229 11.89 -16.28 -16.33
N PHE A 230 12.04 -15.95 -15.05
CA PHE A 230 12.55 -16.88 -14.05
C PHE A 230 11.64 -18.11 -13.90
N TYR A 231 10.32 -17.91 -13.77
CA TYR A 231 9.35 -19.00 -13.66
C TYR A 231 9.37 -19.92 -14.89
N ASP A 232 9.46 -19.34 -16.08
CA ASP A 232 9.45 -20.05 -17.35
C ASP A 232 10.77 -20.78 -17.65
N GLY A 233 11.89 -20.30 -17.09
CA GLY A 233 13.19 -20.96 -17.17
C GLY A 233 13.27 -22.32 -16.47
N GLY A 234 12.25 -22.68 -15.68
CA GLY A 234 12.07 -24.04 -15.17
C GLY A 234 13.02 -24.44 -14.04
N ASP A 235 13.63 -23.50 -13.31
CA ASP A 235 14.39 -23.83 -12.09
C ASP A 235 13.45 -24.52 -11.08
N PRO A 236 13.67 -25.81 -10.76
CA PRO A 236 12.78 -26.58 -9.92
C PRO A 236 12.93 -26.24 -8.42
N SER A 237 13.91 -25.42 -8.03
CA SER A 237 14.13 -25.07 -6.63
C SER A 237 12.94 -24.29 -6.07
N SER A 238 12.23 -24.89 -5.12
CA SER A 238 11.09 -24.28 -4.44
C SER A 238 11.45 -22.93 -3.81
N LEU A 239 12.66 -22.80 -3.25
CA LEU A 239 13.10 -21.55 -2.63
C LEU A 239 13.39 -20.46 -3.68
N ALA A 240 14.00 -20.82 -4.80
CA ALA A 240 14.26 -19.88 -5.88
C ALA A 240 12.94 -19.36 -6.48
N ARG A 241 11.94 -20.25 -6.67
CA ARG A 241 10.56 -19.86 -7.02
C ARG A 241 9.93 -18.92 -5.99
N THR A 242 10.21 -19.08 -4.70
CA THR A 242 9.71 -18.16 -3.67
C THR A 242 10.32 -16.77 -3.81
N HIS A 243 11.66 -16.66 -3.90
CA HIS A 243 12.35 -15.36 -3.91
C HIS A 243 12.28 -14.62 -5.25
N PHE A 244 12.29 -15.34 -6.37
CA PHE A 244 12.37 -14.71 -7.70
C PHE A 244 11.03 -14.67 -8.43
N PHE A 245 9.99 -15.32 -7.90
CA PHE A 245 8.64 -15.22 -8.47
C PHE A 245 7.59 -14.84 -7.42
N THR A 246 7.44 -15.63 -6.35
CA THR A 246 6.35 -15.46 -5.40
C THR A 246 6.41 -14.09 -4.71
N TYR A 247 7.52 -13.76 -4.07
CA TYR A 247 7.66 -12.49 -3.36
C TYR A 247 7.62 -11.26 -4.27
N PRO A 248 8.30 -11.21 -5.44
CA PRO A 248 8.15 -10.11 -6.39
C PRO A 248 6.70 -9.89 -6.80
N VAL A 249 6.00 -10.93 -7.25
CA VAL A 249 4.63 -10.79 -7.73
C VAL A 249 3.71 -10.35 -6.59
N MET A 250 3.76 -10.99 -5.43
CA MET A 250 2.93 -10.59 -4.28
C MET A 250 3.18 -9.14 -3.85
N THR A 251 4.45 -8.73 -3.78
CA THR A 251 4.84 -7.38 -3.35
C THR A 251 4.40 -6.32 -4.35
N ILE A 252 4.56 -6.57 -5.64
CA ILE A 252 4.17 -5.64 -6.70
C ILE A 252 2.65 -5.50 -6.80
N PHE A 253 1.90 -6.59 -6.64
CA PHE A 253 0.44 -6.50 -6.62
C PHE A 253 -0.10 -5.87 -5.33
N GLU A 254 0.57 -6.05 -4.19
CA GLU A 254 0.28 -5.28 -2.98
C GLU A 254 0.51 -3.77 -3.22
N PHE A 255 1.60 -3.40 -3.88
CA PHE A 255 1.88 -2.02 -4.30
C PHE A 255 0.80 -1.45 -5.22
N PHE A 256 0.41 -2.18 -6.27
CA PHE A 256 -0.67 -1.75 -7.17
C PHE A 256 -2.00 -1.60 -6.44
N SER A 257 -2.32 -2.52 -5.52
CA SER A 257 -3.52 -2.40 -4.68
C SER A 257 -3.49 -1.12 -3.84
N ASN A 258 -2.35 -0.80 -3.25
CA ASN A 258 -2.16 0.43 -2.48
C ASN A 258 -2.34 1.68 -3.35
N LEU A 259 -1.75 1.71 -4.56
CA LEU A 259 -1.94 2.83 -5.50
C LEU A 259 -3.39 2.99 -5.95
N GLN A 260 -4.06 1.89 -6.28
CA GLN A 260 -5.47 1.91 -6.66
C GLN A 260 -6.35 2.51 -5.55
N ARG A 261 -6.02 2.23 -4.28
CA ARG A 261 -6.71 2.79 -3.11
C ARG A 261 -6.40 4.28 -2.89
N CYS A 262 -5.21 4.75 -3.25
CA CYS A 262 -4.86 6.17 -3.15
C CYS A 262 -5.64 7.03 -4.16
N ASP A 263 -5.66 6.62 -5.42
CA ASP A 263 -6.32 7.34 -6.51
C ASP A 263 -6.74 6.37 -7.62
N THR A 264 -7.92 5.75 -7.47
CA THR A 264 -8.44 4.78 -8.43
C THR A 264 -8.57 5.35 -9.85
N PRO A 265 -9.08 6.59 -10.06
CA PRO A 265 -9.09 7.19 -11.39
C PRO A 265 -7.70 7.31 -12.03
N GLN A 266 -6.70 7.84 -11.32
CA GLN A 266 -5.33 7.97 -11.86
C GLN A 266 -4.70 6.61 -12.13
N PHE A 267 -4.91 5.64 -11.23
CA PHE A 267 -4.45 4.27 -11.44
C PHE A 267 -5.05 3.65 -12.71
N ASN A 268 -6.37 3.76 -12.92
CA ASN A 268 -7.02 3.23 -14.12
C ASN A 268 -6.53 3.92 -15.40
N ILE A 269 -6.33 5.25 -15.35
CA ILE A 269 -5.75 6.02 -16.47
C ILE A 269 -4.34 5.50 -16.80
N MET A 270 -3.50 5.33 -15.79
CA MET A 270 -2.14 4.81 -15.94
C MET A 270 -2.12 3.44 -16.62
N ILE A 271 -2.95 2.50 -16.15
CA ILE A 271 -3.07 1.15 -16.74
C ILE A 271 -3.57 1.22 -18.19
N THR A 272 -4.59 2.03 -18.46
CA THR A 272 -5.17 2.19 -19.80
C THR A 272 -4.14 2.76 -20.78
N CYS A 273 -3.46 3.85 -20.41
CA CYS A 273 -2.49 4.55 -21.27
C CYS A 273 -1.28 3.69 -21.63
N ARG A 274 -0.97 2.66 -20.84
CA ARG A 274 0.15 1.73 -21.05
C ARG A 274 -0.31 0.31 -21.36
N GLY A 275 -1.60 0.13 -21.67
CA GLY A 275 -2.26 -1.16 -21.75
C GLY A 275 -1.61 -2.13 -22.74
N SER A 276 -1.28 -1.67 -23.94
CA SER A 276 -0.63 -2.49 -24.98
C SER A 276 0.74 -3.02 -24.56
N TRP A 277 1.48 -2.24 -23.77
CA TRP A 277 2.82 -2.61 -23.29
C TRP A 277 2.77 -3.63 -22.15
N ILE A 278 1.84 -3.47 -21.20
CA ILE A 278 1.76 -4.35 -20.01
C ILE A 278 0.94 -5.63 -20.25
N SER A 279 0.07 -5.65 -21.25
CA SER A 279 -0.85 -6.77 -21.50
C SER A 279 -0.15 -8.13 -21.69
N PRO A 280 0.99 -8.25 -22.41
CA PRO A 280 1.69 -9.54 -22.54
C PRO A 280 2.13 -10.11 -21.19
N VAL A 281 2.68 -9.28 -20.30
CA VAL A 281 3.12 -9.68 -18.96
C VAL A 281 1.94 -10.11 -18.11
N LEU A 282 0.85 -9.34 -18.11
CA LEU A 282 -0.38 -9.67 -17.38
C LEU A 282 -1.02 -10.97 -17.88
N ALA A 283 -1.05 -11.20 -19.19
CA ALA A 283 -1.59 -12.42 -19.78
C ALA A 283 -0.78 -13.66 -19.36
N ARG A 284 0.55 -13.56 -19.39
CA ARG A 284 1.43 -14.67 -18.97
C ARG A 284 1.29 -14.95 -17.48
N LEU A 285 1.33 -13.91 -16.64
CA LEU A 285 1.08 -14.06 -15.21
C LEU A 285 -0.29 -14.67 -14.94
N THR A 286 -1.33 -14.30 -15.68
CA THR A 286 -2.70 -14.83 -15.46
C THR A 286 -2.72 -16.34 -15.62
N THR A 287 -2.01 -16.84 -16.64
CA THR A 287 -1.84 -18.28 -16.88
C THR A 287 -1.09 -18.94 -15.72
N ILE A 288 0.00 -18.34 -15.24
CA ILE A 288 0.80 -18.90 -14.14
C ILE A 288 -0.02 -18.93 -12.84
N VAL A 289 -0.60 -17.80 -12.46
CA VAL A 289 -1.29 -17.63 -11.18
C VAL A 289 -2.58 -18.46 -11.11
N ALA A 290 -3.21 -18.79 -12.24
CA ALA A 290 -4.33 -19.73 -12.29
C ALA A 290 -3.97 -21.13 -11.76
N THR A 291 -2.70 -21.53 -11.85
CA THR A 291 -2.21 -22.84 -11.37
C THR A 291 -1.83 -22.87 -9.88
N LEU A 292 -1.79 -21.70 -9.22
CA LEU A 292 -1.31 -21.57 -7.84
C LEU A 292 -2.42 -21.81 -6.78
N PRO A 293 -2.09 -21.92 -5.49
CA PRO A 293 -3.09 -22.13 -4.43
C PRO A 293 -4.06 -20.95 -4.24
N GLN A 294 -5.13 -21.16 -3.47
CA GLN A 294 -6.21 -20.19 -3.25
C GLN A 294 -5.75 -18.86 -2.61
N GLU A 295 -4.64 -18.86 -1.88
CA GLU A 295 -4.04 -17.65 -1.29
C GLU A 295 -3.70 -16.55 -2.32
N TRP A 296 -3.60 -16.92 -3.60
CA TRP A 296 -3.39 -15.99 -4.72
C TRP A 296 -4.66 -15.29 -5.24
N SER A 297 -5.81 -15.54 -4.62
CA SER A 297 -7.12 -15.00 -5.03
C SER A 297 -7.13 -13.48 -5.21
N LYS A 298 -6.57 -12.74 -4.24
CA LYS A 298 -6.50 -11.27 -4.29
C LYS A 298 -5.68 -10.77 -5.48
N ILE A 299 -4.58 -11.46 -5.79
CA ILE A 299 -3.70 -11.16 -6.92
C ILE A 299 -4.42 -11.45 -8.23
N ARG A 300 -5.08 -12.61 -8.36
CA ARG A 300 -5.90 -12.96 -9.55
C ARG A 300 -6.95 -11.90 -9.84
N LEU A 301 -7.65 -11.43 -8.81
CA LEU A 301 -8.66 -10.40 -8.97
C LEU A 301 -8.05 -9.09 -9.50
N LEU A 302 -7.00 -8.60 -8.86
CA LEU A 302 -6.35 -7.36 -9.29
C LEU A 302 -5.80 -7.48 -10.71
N MET A 303 -5.27 -8.65 -11.08
CA MET A 303 -4.84 -8.96 -12.44
C MET A 303 -5.98 -8.92 -13.45
N VAL A 304 -7.15 -9.47 -13.14
CA VAL A 304 -8.34 -9.40 -14.01
C VAL A 304 -8.75 -7.95 -14.20
N VAL A 305 -8.79 -7.15 -13.13
CA VAL A 305 -9.12 -5.73 -13.19
C VAL A 305 -8.12 -4.96 -14.04
N MET A 306 -6.82 -5.14 -13.79
CA MET A 306 -5.76 -4.49 -14.57
C MET A 306 -5.80 -4.93 -16.03
N SER A 307 -6.05 -6.20 -16.32
CA SER A 307 -6.15 -6.71 -17.70
C SER A 307 -7.36 -6.09 -18.43
N ALA A 308 -8.49 -5.93 -17.76
CA ALA A 308 -9.67 -5.28 -18.34
C ALA A 308 -9.39 -3.81 -18.69
N TRP A 309 -8.69 -3.08 -17.83
CA TRP A 309 -8.28 -1.69 -18.09
C TRP A 309 -7.16 -1.58 -19.13
N ALA A 310 -6.20 -2.50 -19.14
CA ALA A 310 -5.13 -2.55 -20.14
C ALA A 310 -5.69 -2.79 -21.55
N ASN A 311 -6.83 -3.48 -21.65
CA ASN A 311 -7.54 -3.72 -22.91
C ASN A 311 -8.76 -2.79 -23.08
N ALA A 312 -8.88 -1.73 -22.27
CA ALA A 312 -10.00 -0.81 -22.38
C ALA A 312 -9.94 -0.03 -23.70
N VAL A 313 -11.10 0.12 -24.33
CA VAL A 313 -11.23 0.88 -25.58
C VAL A 313 -11.38 2.36 -25.21
N ILE A 314 -10.50 3.21 -25.75
CA ILE A 314 -10.56 4.65 -25.58
C ILE A 314 -11.31 5.24 -26.78
N GLU A 315 -12.54 5.69 -26.57
CA GLU A 315 -13.32 6.39 -27.60
C GLU A 315 -13.71 7.78 -27.11
N GLY A 316 -13.28 8.79 -27.86
CA GLY A 316 -13.49 10.20 -27.52
C GLY A 316 -12.72 10.72 -26.29
N GLY A 317 -12.02 9.86 -25.55
CA GLY A 317 -11.38 10.22 -24.29
C GLY A 317 -12.04 9.59 -23.06
N VAL A 318 -13.04 8.74 -23.25
CA VAL A 318 -13.52 7.83 -22.20
C VAL A 318 -12.97 6.44 -22.48
N ALA A 319 -12.28 5.90 -21.49
CA ALA A 319 -11.84 4.52 -21.48
C ALA A 319 -12.99 3.63 -20.99
N THR A 320 -13.37 2.63 -21.78
CA THR A 320 -14.38 1.63 -21.40
C THR A 320 -13.72 0.27 -21.27
N ALA A 321 -13.60 -0.21 -20.04
CA ALA A 321 -13.13 -1.56 -19.74
C ALA A 321 -14.29 -2.55 -19.82
N ARG A 322 -14.07 -3.71 -20.46
CA ARG A 322 -15.04 -4.81 -20.50
C ARG A 322 -14.65 -5.86 -19.47
N PHE A 323 -15.61 -6.22 -18.62
CA PHE A 323 -15.45 -7.27 -17.62
C PHE A 323 -16.26 -8.47 -18.07
N ASP A 324 -15.58 -9.56 -18.41
CA ASP A 324 -16.22 -10.82 -18.76
C ASP A 324 -16.76 -11.48 -17.49
N ARG A 325 -18.08 -11.58 -17.38
CA ARG A 325 -18.77 -12.11 -16.19
C ARG A 325 -18.31 -13.54 -15.87
N GLU A 326 -18.01 -14.36 -16.88
CA GLU A 326 -17.59 -15.75 -16.70
C GLU A 326 -16.27 -15.83 -15.93
N ARG A 327 -15.31 -14.95 -16.28
CA ARG A 327 -14.04 -14.83 -15.56
C ARG A 327 -14.21 -14.37 -14.11
N PHE A 328 -15.25 -13.57 -13.82
CA PHE A 328 -15.54 -13.17 -12.44
C PHE A 328 -16.19 -14.28 -11.62
N THR A 329 -16.96 -15.17 -12.24
CA THR A 329 -17.58 -16.30 -11.55
C THR A 329 -16.57 -17.40 -11.17
N GLU A 330 -15.45 -17.48 -11.88
CA GLU A 330 -14.34 -18.40 -11.55
C GLU A 330 -13.41 -17.86 -10.45
N LEU A 331 -13.44 -16.55 -10.19
CA LEU A 331 -12.73 -15.99 -9.05
C LEU A 331 -13.42 -16.49 -7.78
N PRO A 332 -12.67 -16.93 -6.76
CA PRO A 332 -13.26 -17.36 -5.49
C PRO A 332 -14.23 -16.28 -5.03
N SER A 333 -15.49 -16.69 -4.80
CA SER A 333 -16.60 -15.80 -4.56
C SER A 333 -16.17 -14.72 -3.58
N PHE A 334 -16.28 -13.45 -3.98
CA PHE A 334 -16.05 -12.34 -3.08
C PHE A 334 -16.86 -12.59 -1.81
N ASP A 335 -16.15 -12.78 -0.71
CA ASP A 335 -16.83 -12.75 0.57
C ASP A 335 -17.22 -11.30 0.80
N ALA A 336 -18.49 -10.98 0.49
CA ALA A 336 -19.02 -9.63 0.63
C ALA A 336 -18.85 -9.09 2.06
N VAL A 337 -18.75 -9.99 3.06
CA VAL A 337 -18.46 -9.63 4.45
C VAL A 337 -16.99 -9.23 4.61
N GLU A 338 -16.04 -9.93 3.96
CA GLU A 338 -14.62 -9.53 3.94
C GLU A 338 -14.45 -8.16 3.31
N THR A 339 -15.05 -7.93 2.14
CA THR A 339 -15.00 -6.63 1.45
C THR A 339 -15.54 -5.52 2.35
N ALA A 340 -16.70 -5.75 2.98
CA ALA A 340 -17.31 -4.77 3.86
C ALA A 340 -16.48 -4.50 5.12
N PHE A 341 -15.89 -5.54 5.72
CA PHE A 341 -15.00 -5.40 6.87
C PHE A 341 -13.75 -4.59 6.51
N ASN A 342 -13.12 -4.87 5.37
CA ASN A 342 -11.95 -4.13 4.92
C ASN A 342 -12.30 -2.65 4.66
N GLU A 343 -13.46 -2.36 4.05
CA GLU A 343 -13.94 -1.00 3.85
C GLU A 343 -14.17 -0.26 5.18
N MET A 344 -14.67 -0.95 6.21
CA MET A 344 -14.81 -0.40 7.57
C MET A 344 -13.46 -0.08 8.20
N VAL A 345 -12.48 -0.98 8.10
CA VAL A 345 -11.12 -0.78 8.59
C VAL A 345 -10.46 0.41 7.89
N ASP A 346 -10.61 0.49 6.58
CA ASP A 346 -10.03 1.55 5.76
C ASP A 346 -10.68 2.89 6.06
N THR A 347 -12.02 2.94 6.14
CA THR A 347 -12.75 4.17 6.45
C THR A 347 -12.42 4.71 7.84
N ARG A 348 -12.08 3.84 8.80
CA ARG A 348 -11.63 4.27 10.12
C ARG A 348 -10.23 4.92 10.09
N LYS A 349 -9.41 4.61 9.08
CA LYS A 349 -8.04 5.11 8.91
C LYS A 349 -7.94 6.34 8.02
N VAL A 350 -8.92 6.61 7.17
CA VAL A 350 -8.95 7.84 6.33
C VAL A 350 -9.36 9.07 7.14
N GLY A 351 -9.22 10.25 6.52
CA GLY A 351 -9.54 11.55 7.13
C GLY A 351 -11.05 11.81 7.30
N CYS A 352 -11.46 13.07 7.12
CA CYS A 352 -12.85 13.50 7.29
C CYS A 352 -13.81 12.79 6.32
N MET A 353 -14.92 12.25 6.84
CA MET A 353 -15.99 11.58 6.07
C MET A 353 -17.16 12.49 5.69
N ASN A 354 -17.03 13.81 5.89
CA ASN A 354 -18.02 14.76 5.36
C ASN A 354 -17.83 14.94 3.85
N ILE A 355 -18.87 14.70 3.05
CA ILE A 355 -18.82 14.77 1.58
C ILE A 355 -18.38 16.16 1.11
N VAL A 356 -18.84 17.20 1.80
CA VAL A 356 -18.60 18.61 1.44
C VAL A 356 -17.40 19.23 2.16
N CYS A 357 -16.52 18.41 2.76
CA CYS A 357 -15.34 18.92 3.44
C CYS A 357 -14.36 19.50 2.41
N GLY A 358 -14.16 20.82 2.46
CA GLY A 358 -13.16 21.51 1.63
C GLY A 358 -11.73 21.39 2.13
N SER A 359 -11.50 20.89 3.35
CA SER A 359 -10.15 20.66 3.86
C SER A 359 -9.45 19.62 2.99
N LEU A 360 -8.25 19.96 2.53
CA LEU A 360 -7.43 19.00 1.81
C LEU A 360 -7.13 17.80 2.73
N PRO A 361 -6.96 16.59 2.18
CA PRO A 361 -6.58 15.42 2.97
C PRO A 361 -5.34 15.66 3.85
N THR A 362 -4.45 16.54 3.40
CA THR A 362 -3.23 16.96 4.09
C THR A 362 -3.45 17.79 5.35
N GLU A 363 -4.58 18.51 5.45
CA GLU A 363 -4.91 19.38 6.59
C GLU A 363 -5.78 18.67 7.64
N ALA A 364 -6.27 17.46 7.35
CA ALA A 364 -7.17 16.70 8.22
C ALA A 364 -6.49 16.05 9.44
N ILE A 365 -5.36 16.61 9.89
CA ILE A 365 -4.48 16.12 10.97
C ILE A 365 -5.23 15.91 12.30
N HIS A 366 -6.35 16.62 12.51
CA HIS A 366 -7.12 16.60 13.76
C HIS A 366 -8.47 15.88 13.69
N SER A 367 -8.69 15.02 12.70
CA SER A 367 -9.98 14.33 12.59
C SER A 367 -10.26 13.40 13.77
N ARG A 368 -11.41 13.60 14.43
CA ARG A 368 -11.89 12.82 15.58
C ARG A 368 -12.90 11.79 15.11
N LEU A 369 -12.89 10.61 15.72
CA LEU A 369 -13.91 9.60 15.50
C LEU A 369 -15.25 10.10 16.03
N CYS A 370 -16.34 9.75 15.33
CA CYS A 370 -17.69 9.97 15.84
C CYS A 370 -17.84 9.26 17.19
N SER A 371 -18.14 10.00 18.27
CA SER A 371 -18.24 9.44 19.62
C SER A 371 -19.28 8.34 19.77
N ARG A 372 -20.31 8.33 18.92
CA ARG A 372 -21.37 7.32 18.92
C ARG A 372 -20.92 6.04 18.23
N CYS A 373 -20.88 6.03 16.90
CA CYS A 373 -20.55 4.81 16.15
C CYS A 373 -19.09 4.39 16.27
N ASP A 374 -18.18 5.31 16.63
CA ASP A 374 -16.74 5.07 16.67
C ASP A 374 -16.27 4.33 15.41
N LEU A 375 -16.48 4.95 14.24
CA LEU A 375 -16.15 4.32 12.96
C LEU A 375 -15.69 5.34 11.93
N VAL A 376 -16.50 6.38 11.67
CA VAL A 376 -16.14 7.48 10.76
C VAL A 376 -15.49 8.65 11.49
N ARG A 377 -14.66 9.43 10.79
CA ARG A 377 -13.97 10.60 11.34
C ARG A 377 -14.47 11.92 10.76
N PHE A 378 -14.32 12.99 11.53
CA PHE A 378 -14.62 14.35 11.09
C PHE A 378 -13.53 15.32 11.59
N CYS A 379 -13.14 16.31 10.76
CA CYS A 379 -12.18 17.35 11.16
C CYS A 379 -12.66 18.18 12.36
N GLY A 380 -13.98 18.27 12.57
CA GLY A 380 -14.57 18.98 13.71
C GLY A 380 -16.09 18.88 13.74
N GLU A 381 -16.70 19.52 14.73
CA GLU A 381 -18.14 19.48 14.99
C GLU A 381 -18.96 20.00 13.81
N LYS A 382 -18.47 21.03 13.10
CA LYS A 382 -19.11 21.57 11.90
C LYS A 382 -19.28 20.49 10.82
N CYS A 383 -18.20 19.82 10.42
CA CYS A 383 -18.23 18.75 9.43
C CYS A 383 -19.12 17.58 9.87
N GLN A 384 -19.13 17.25 11.16
CA GLN A 384 -20.02 16.21 11.69
C GLN A 384 -21.51 16.60 11.55
N LYS A 385 -21.88 17.85 11.90
CA LYS A 385 -23.25 18.36 11.77
C LYS A 385 -23.71 18.42 10.32
N GLU A 386 -22.83 18.83 9.42
CA GLU A 386 -23.09 18.84 7.97
C GLU A 386 -23.30 17.42 7.44
N ALA A 387 -22.41 16.48 7.78
CA ALA A 387 -22.54 15.08 7.38
C ALA A 387 -23.84 14.46 7.91
N TRP A 388 -24.28 14.81 9.13
CA TRP A 388 -25.57 14.37 9.67
C TRP A 388 -26.78 14.83 8.87
N LYS A 389 -26.71 16.01 8.24
CA LYS A 389 -27.80 16.61 7.47
C LYS A 389 -27.62 16.46 5.95
N CYS A 390 -26.58 15.76 5.50
CA CYS A 390 -26.30 15.61 4.07
C CYS A 390 -27.48 14.91 3.36
N ALA A 391 -27.98 15.50 2.28
CA ALA A 391 -29.12 14.97 1.55
C ALA A 391 -28.82 13.69 0.77
N ILE A 392 -27.55 13.45 0.41
CA ILE A 392 -27.15 12.32 -0.44
C ILE A 392 -26.94 11.05 0.37
N LEU A 393 -26.19 11.14 1.47
CA LEU A 393 -25.88 10.05 2.39
C LEU A 393 -25.79 10.61 3.82
N PRO A 394 -26.93 10.83 4.49
CA PRO A 394 -26.94 11.41 5.83
C PRO A 394 -26.25 10.46 6.82
N HIS A 395 -25.26 10.96 7.56
CA HIS A 395 -24.55 10.14 8.54
C HIS A 395 -25.46 9.70 9.70
N ARG A 396 -26.57 10.41 10.00
CA ARG A 396 -27.44 10.08 11.15
C ARG A 396 -28.04 8.67 11.11
N PRO A 397 -28.75 8.22 10.04
CA PRO A 397 -29.26 6.85 9.95
C PRO A 397 -28.14 5.80 9.93
N PHE A 398 -27.08 6.04 9.15
CA PHE A 398 -25.89 5.18 9.15
C PHE A 398 -25.28 5.02 10.55
N CYS A 399 -25.15 6.12 11.30
CA CYS A 399 -24.57 6.14 12.65
C CYS A 399 -25.36 5.24 13.61
N ALA A 400 -26.69 5.20 13.48
CA ALA A 400 -27.53 4.33 14.29
C ALA A 400 -27.27 2.85 13.98
N VAL A 401 -27.15 2.48 12.70
CA VAL A 401 -26.86 1.09 12.28
C VAL A 401 -25.45 0.68 12.71
N ALA A 402 -24.43 1.51 12.44
CA ALA A 402 -23.06 1.25 12.87
C ALA A 402 -22.91 1.20 14.40
N HIS A 403 -23.68 2.01 15.14
CA HIS A 403 -23.73 1.93 16.60
C HIS A 403 -24.37 0.62 17.07
N SER A 404 -25.46 0.17 16.44
CA SER A 404 -26.06 -1.13 16.76
C SER A 404 -25.08 -2.28 16.55
N LEU A 405 -24.29 -2.23 15.46
CA LEU A 405 -23.22 -3.19 15.22
C LEU A 405 -22.15 -3.12 16.34
N LYS A 406 -21.73 -1.91 16.71
CA LYS A 406 -20.79 -1.69 17.82
C LYS A 406 -21.28 -2.30 19.14
N GLU A 407 -22.54 -2.07 19.51
CA GLU A 407 -23.15 -2.66 20.72
C GLU A 407 -23.16 -4.20 20.65
N SER A 408 -23.37 -4.77 19.46
CA SER A 408 -23.34 -6.23 19.27
C SER A 408 -21.95 -6.84 19.52
N PHE A 409 -20.88 -6.09 19.26
CA PHE A 409 -19.52 -6.49 19.60
C PHE A 409 -19.14 -6.16 21.06
N GLY A 410 -19.74 -5.14 21.66
CA GLY A 410 -19.47 -4.72 23.03
C GLY A 410 -18.00 -4.39 23.28
N ALA A 411 -17.39 -5.03 24.28
CA ALA A 411 -16.00 -4.83 24.66
C ALA A 411 -14.97 -5.25 23.57
N ASP A 412 -15.40 -6.04 22.58
CA ASP A 412 -14.54 -6.50 21.49
C ASP A 412 -14.45 -5.49 20.32
N TRP A 413 -15.32 -4.46 20.29
CA TRP A 413 -15.31 -3.44 19.23
C TRP A 413 -13.94 -2.80 19.00
N PRO A 414 -13.18 -2.38 20.04
CA PRO A 414 -11.86 -1.81 19.84
C PRO A 414 -10.85 -2.79 19.21
N GLN A 415 -11.03 -4.10 19.42
CA GLN A 415 -10.11 -5.12 18.91
C GLN A 415 -10.16 -5.24 17.39
N LEU A 416 -11.32 -4.96 16.78
CA LEU A 416 -11.50 -4.95 15.32
C LEU A 416 -10.55 -3.99 14.60
N TRP A 417 -10.12 -2.95 15.30
CA TRP A 417 -9.27 -1.90 14.76
C TRP A 417 -7.79 -2.10 15.06
N THR A 418 -7.45 -3.16 15.79
CA THR A 418 -6.06 -3.48 16.11
C THR A 418 -5.36 -4.01 14.87
N ILE A 419 -4.09 -3.63 14.69
CA ILE A 419 -3.33 -4.10 13.54
C ILE A 419 -3.14 -5.61 13.63
N GLY A 420 -3.47 -6.30 12.55
CA GLY A 420 -3.38 -7.75 12.46
C GLY A 420 -4.62 -8.48 12.95
N PHE A 421 -5.69 -7.76 13.30
CA PHE A 421 -7.01 -8.37 13.36
C PHE A 421 -7.43 -8.78 11.95
N THR A 422 -7.45 -10.09 11.70
CA THR A 422 -7.66 -10.70 10.38
C THR A 422 -9.15 -10.89 10.08
N TYR A 423 -9.48 -11.05 8.81
CA TYR A 423 -10.85 -11.39 8.41
C TYR A 423 -11.33 -12.72 9.02
N ALA A 424 -10.45 -13.72 9.14
CA ALA A 424 -10.80 -14.99 9.79
C ALA A 424 -11.18 -14.80 11.27
N GLN A 425 -10.48 -13.93 11.99
CA GLN A 425 -10.82 -13.55 13.37
C GLN A 425 -12.14 -12.77 13.43
N PHE A 426 -12.36 -11.84 12.50
CA PHE A 426 -13.62 -11.12 12.38
C PHE A 426 -14.80 -12.07 12.16
N GLN A 427 -14.69 -13.00 11.22
CA GLN A 427 -15.73 -13.98 10.91
C GLN A 427 -16.00 -14.93 12.09
N ALA A 428 -14.95 -15.35 12.81
CA ALA A 428 -15.11 -16.12 14.04
C ALA A 428 -15.85 -15.31 15.13
N LEU A 429 -15.51 -14.03 15.28
CA LEU A 429 -16.16 -13.15 16.24
C LEU A 429 -17.63 -12.90 15.88
N CYS A 430 -17.95 -12.63 14.61
CA CYS A 430 -19.33 -12.49 14.14
C CYS A 430 -20.18 -13.73 14.48
N ARG A 431 -19.65 -14.93 14.24
CA ARG A 431 -20.32 -16.19 14.60
C ARG A 431 -20.53 -16.32 16.11
N SER A 432 -19.51 -16.02 16.91
CA SER A 432 -19.58 -16.16 18.37
C SER A 432 -20.56 -15.17 19.02
N LYS A 433 -20.76 -14.00 18.41
CA LYS A 433 -21.63 -12.93 18.90
C LYS A 433 -23.00 -12.89 18.21
N ALA A 434 -23.27 -13.84 17.31
CA ALA A 434 -24.46 -13.85 16.46
C ALA A 434 -24.70 -12.51 15.73
N VAL A 435 -23.62 -11.89 15.26
CA VAL A 435 -23.69 -10.62 14.51
C VAL A 435 -24.32 -10.87 13.16
N ASP A 436 -25.31 -10.06 12.82
CA ASP A 436 -25.92 -10.05 11.49
C ASP A 436 -24.90 -9.57 10.44
N THR A 437 -24.46 -10.48 9.57
CA THR A 437 -23.51 -10.18 8.51
C THR A 437 -24.10 -9.31 7.40
N GLU A 438 -25.43 -9.27 7.23
CA GLU A 438 -26.06 -8.35 6.27
C GLU A 438 -25.93 -6.90 6.72
N VAL A 439 -25.98 -6.64 8.04
CA VAL A 439 -25.68 -5.33 8.60
C VAL A 439 -24.24 -4.90 8.31
N VAL A 440 -23.27 -5.83 8.43
CA VAL A 440 -21.87 -5.57 8.07
C VAL A 440 -21.76 -5.18 6.59
N LYS A 441 -22.39 -5.96 5.69
CA LYS A 441 -22.41 -5.68 4.25
C LYS A 441 -23.00 -4.30 3.95
N ALA A 442 -24.16 -3.97 4.54
CA ALA A 442 -24.81 -2.67 4.34
C ALA A 442 -23.96 -1.50 4.81
N ILE A 443 -23.25 -1.63 5.94
CA ILE A 443 -22.29 -0.64 6.43
C ILE A 443 -21.14 -0.47 5.41
N GLY A 444 -20.53 -1.57 4.97
CA GLY A 444 -19.46 -1.55 3.97
C GLY A 444 -19.88 -0.88 2.65
N SER A 445 -21.03 -1.26 2.10
CA SER A 445 -21.58 -0.63 0.88
C SER A 445 -21.82 0.87 1.07
N THR A 446 -22.34 1.29 2.23
CA THR A 446 -22.55 2.71 2.53
C THR A 446 -21.23 3.48 2.60
N MET A 447 -20.19 2.90 3.20
CA MET A 447 -18.86 3.51 3.29
C MET A 447 -18.17 3.65 1.93
N SER A 448 -18.23 2.60 1.12
CA SER A 448 -17.73 2.65 -0.26
C SER A 448 -18.43 3.75 -1.06
N ALA A 449 -19.76 3.84 -0.96
CA ALA A 449 -20.54 4.90 -1.60
C ALA A 449 -20.16 6.30 -1.09
N LEU A 450 -19.92 6.47 0.22
CA LEU A 450 -19.44 7.73 0.81
C LEU A 450 -18.08 8.13 0.23
N GLY A 451 -17.12 7.20 0.18
CA GLY A 451 -15.78 7.43 -0.37
C GLY A 451 -15.83 7.87 -1.83
N ILE A 452 -16.65 7.20 -2.65
CA ILE A 452 -16.84 7.57 -4.06
C ILE A 452 -17.43 8.98 -4.18
N ARG A 453 -18.48 9.30 -3.41
CA ARG A 453 -19.11 10.63 -3.44
C ARG A 453 -18.15 11.73 -2.99
N GLN A 454 -17.31 11.47 -2.00
CA GLN A 454 -16.27 12.38 -1.56
C GLN A 454 -15.24 12.66 -2.66
N ASN A 455 -14.79 11.63 -3.36
CA ASN A 455 -13.87 11.79 -4.49
C ASN A 455 -14.51 12.62 -5.60
N VAL A 456 -15.78 12.36 -5.94
CA VAL A 456 -16.55 13.15 -6.92
C VAL A 456 -16.65 14.62 -6.50
N HIS A 457 -16.97 14.88 -5.23
CA HIS A 457 -17.07 16.26 -4.75
C HIS A 457 -15.71 16.97 -4.78
N ARG A 458 -14.62 16.32 -4.36
CA ARG A 458 -13.26 16.87 -4.45
C ARG A 458 -12.87 17.19 -5.88
N ASP A 459 -13.20 16.31 -6.82
CA ASP A 459 -12.96 16.60 -8.24
C ASP A 459 -13.74 17.84 -8.66
N ASN A 460 -15.01 17.96 -8.28
CA ASN A 460 -15.82 19.14 -8.60
C ASN A 460 -15.25 20.43 -8.00
N LEU A 461 -14.77 20.41 -6.75
CA LEU A 461 -14.11 21.57 -6.14
C LEU A 461 -12.83 21.97 -6.90
N LYS A 462 -12.01 20.99 -7.32
CA LYS A 462 -10.85 21.27 -8.17
C LYS A 462 -11.28 21.94 -9.48
N ARG A 463 -12.37 21.46 -10.10
CA ARG A 463 -12.93 22.04 -11.32
C ARG A 463 -13.47 23.46 -11.15
N GLU A 464 -14.04 23.77 -9.99
CA GLU A 464 -14.55 25.11 -9.67
C GLU A 464 -13.43 26.13 -9.46
N GLY A 465 -12.28 25.68 -8.92
CA GLY A 465 -11.08 26.50 -8.77
C GLY A 465 -10.34 26.82 -10.07
N GLU A 466 -10.74 26.19 -11.19
CA GLU A 466 -10.09 26.40 -12.48
C GLU A 466 -10.46 27.73 -13.15
N SER A 467 -9.53 28.23 -13.96
CA SER A 467 -9.73 29.42 -14.78
C SER A 467 -10.94 29.25 -15.70
N GLN A 468 -11.55 30.36 -16.11
CA GLN A 468 -12.67 30.34 -17.07
C GLN A 468 -12.28 29.65 -18.38
N MET A 469 -11.04 29.81 -18.83
CA MET A 469 -10.50 29.16 -20.03
C MET A 469 -10.47 27.64 -19.89
N GLU A 470 -9.95 27.11 -18.78
CA GLU A 470 -9.93 25.67 -18.50
C GLU A 470 -11.34 25.08 -18.42
N ARG A 471 -12.28 25.82 -17.82
CA ARG A 471 -13.70 25.44 -17.78
C ARG A 471 -14.32 25.34 -19.19
N LEU A 472 -14.05 26.30 -20.07
CA LEU A 472 -14.53 26.27 -21.46
C LEU A 472 -13.91 25.11 -22.25
N ILE A 473 -12.60 24.89 -22.13
CA ILE A 473 -11.90 23.78 -22.80
C ILE A 473 -12.49 22.43 -22.33
N ARG A 474 -12.76 22.26 -21.03
CA ARG A 474 -13.40 21.05 -20.53
C ARG A 474 -14.82 20.90 -21.02
N ALA A 475 -15.65 21.94 -20.93
CA ALA A 475 -17.05 21.88 -21.31
C ALA A 475 -17.21 21.42 -22.77
N GLU A 476 -16.35 21.92 -23.67
CA GLU A 476 -16.35 21.49 -25.06
C GLU A 476 -15.92 20.02 -25.21
N ARG A 477 -14.89 19.57 -24.46
CA ARG A 477 -14.50 18.14 -24.41
C ARG A 477 -15.63 17.24 -23.91
N GLU A 478 -16.30 17.62 -22.82
CA GLU A 478 -17.42 16.84 -22.24
C GLU A 478 -18.63 16.78 -23.19
N LYS A 479 -18.92 17.88 -23.90
CA LYS A 479 -19.97 17.94 -24.93
C LYS A 479 -19.67 17.00 -26.10
N VAL A 480 -18.46 17.06 -26.65
CA VAL A 480 -18.00 16.15 -27.71
C VAL A 480 -18.08 14.70 -27.23
N GLN A 481 -17.73 14.46 -25.96
CA GLN A 481 -17.76 13.12 -25.38
C GLN A 481 -19.17 12.56 -25.27
N ARG A 482 -20.14 13.37 -24.84
CA ARG A 482 -21.54 12.97 -24.71
C ARG A 482 -22.13 12.57 -26.07
N GLN A 483 -21.90 13.39 -27.09
CA GLN A 483 -22.35 13.10 -28.47
C GLN A 483 -21.77 11.79 -29.01
N LYS A 484 -20.48 11.52 -28.74
CA LYS A 484 -19.84 10.25 -29.14
C LYS A 484 -20.41 9.05 -28.38
N SER A 485 -20.64 9.18 -27.07
CA SER A 485 -21.22 8.09 -26.26
C SER A 485 -22.61 7.71 -26.74
N GLU A 486 -23.45 8.69 -27.07
CA GLU A 486 -24.78 8.47 -27.64
C GLU A 486 -24.71 7.76 -29.00
N ALA A 487 -23.78 8.17 -29.87
CA ALA A 487 -23.56 7.51 -31.16
C ALA A 487 -23.08 6.05 -31.00
N MET A 488 -22.21 5.77 -30.02
CA MET A 488 -21.71 4.43 -29.73
C MET A 488 -22.80 3.51 -29.15
N LYS A 489 -23.64 4.04 -28.25
CA LYS A 489 -24.82 3.30 -27.74
C LYS A 489 -25.77 2.93 -28.88
N ALA A 490 -25.93 3.82 -29.87
CA ALA A 490 -26.74 3.54 -31.05
C ALA A 490 -26.14 2.46 -31.96
N SER A 491 -24.80 2.35 -32.06
CA SER A 491 -24.14 1.38 -32.95
C SER A 491 -23.99 -0.02 -32.36
N LEU A 492 -23.88 -0.17 -31.04
CA LEU A 492 -23.57 -1.44 -30.37
C LEU A 492 -24.77 -2.32 -29.99
N GLY A 493 -26.00 -1.95 -30.39
CA GLY A 493 -27.18 -2.82 -30.29
C GLY A 493 -27.46 -3.34 -28.86
N GLY A 494 -27.87 -2.44 -27.95
CA GLY A 494 -28.64 -2.74 -26.72
C GLY A 494 -28.00 -3.58 -25.60
N ASN A 495 -27.05 -4.46 -25.89
CA ASN A 495 -26.53 -5.46 -24.93
C ASN A 495 -25.27 -5.01 -24.18
N LEU A 496 -24.74 -3.80 -24.46
CA LEU A 496 -23.57 -3.28 -23.75
C LEU A 496 -24.00 -2.39 -22.58
N MET A 497 -23.72 -2.83 -21.35
CA MET A 497 -23.82 -1.95 -20.17
C MET A 497 -22.67 -0.93 -20.22
N VAL A 498 -22.98 0.30 -20.65
CA VAL A 498 -22.08 1.44 -20.50
C VAL A 498 -22.34 2.05 -19.13
N PHE A 499 -21.42 1.84 -18.19
CA PHE A 499 -21.46 2.53 -16.90
C PHE A 499 -20.96 3.96 -17.08
N ASP A 500 -21.88 4.92 -17.19
CA ASP A 500 -21.49 6.29 -16.90
C ASP A 500 -21.19 6.45 -15.40
N ARG A 501 -20.43 7.49 -15.06
CA ARG A 501 -19.98 7.74 -13.68
C ARG A 501 -21.16 7.81 -12.69
N GLU A 502 -22.29 8.38 -13.08
CA GLU A 502 -23.45 8.54 -12.21
C GLU A 502 -24.26 7.25 -12.06
N ALA A 503 -24.41 6.47 -13.13
CA ALA A 503 -25.03 5.15 -13.13
C ALA A 503 -24.24 4.16 -12.27
N GLY A 504 -22.90 4.18 -12.36
CA GLY A 504 -22.04 3.39 -11.48
C GLY A 504 -22.20 3.76 -10.01
N ILE A 505 -22.26 5.06 -9.69
CA ILE A 505 -22.51 5.55 -8.34
C ILE A 505 -23.92 5.13 -7.85
N SER A 506 -24.94 5.26 -8.69
CA SER A 506 -26.33 4.91 -8.35
C SER A 506 -26.50 3.41 -8.07
N MET A 507 -25.83 2.57 -8.86
CA MET A 507 -25.83 1.12 -8.65
C MET A 507 -25.10 0.72 -7.35
N MET A 508 -24.02 1.43 -6.99
CA MET A 508 -23.33 1.18 -5.72
C MET A 508 -24.07 1.73 -4.50
N THR A 509 -24.93 2.74 -4.66
CA THR A 509 -25.73 3.30 -3.56
C THR A 509 -27.07 2.61 -3.34
N SER A 510 -27.48 1.64 -4.18
CA SER A 510 -28.74 0.91 -4.00
C SER A 510 -28.74 0.01 -2.76
N GLY A 511 -27.56 -0.38 -2.27
CA GLY A 511 -27.37 -1.09 -1.01
C GLY A 511 -26.96 -0.20 0.17
N ALA A 512 -26.90 1.11 -0.01
CA ALA A 512 -26.50 2.04 1.06
C ALA A 512 -27.67 2.32 2.03
N ILE A 513 -27.32 2.49 3.30
CA ILE A 513 -28.26 2.90 4.35
C ILE A 513 -28.64 4.36 4.12
N ARG A 514 -29.92 4.63 3.86
CA ARG A 514 -30.47 5.96 3.56
C ARG A 514 -31.12 6.63 4.76
#